data_AF-A0A8S2A2P7-F1
#
_entry.id   AF-A0A8S2A2P7-F1
#
_cell.length_a   1.000
_cell.length_b   1.000
_cell.length_c   1.000
_cell.angle_alpha   90.00
_cell.angle_beta   90.00
_cell.angle_gamma   90.00
#
_symmetry.space_group_name_H-M   'P 1'
#
loop_
_entity.id
_entity.type
_entity.pdbx_description
1 polymer ?
#
loop_
_entity_poly.entity_id
_entity_poly.type
_entity_poly.pdbx_seq_one_letter_code
_entity_poly.pdbx_strand_id
1 'polypeptide(L)'
;MDMDAANRLSAIAAEMGQLQNEIQERRRVLNLFLRSVRTLDPARKEARIRAARERIEDLEGRQQALRAEQQALIVEAVSHVHGGN
;
A
#
# COMPACT_ATOMS: atom_id res chain seq x y z
N MET A 1 9.89 -4.22 26.99
CA MET A 1 8.76 -4.32 26.05
C MET A 1 9.08 -3.74 24.66
N ASP A 2 10.30 -3.25 24.42
CA ASP A 2 10.71 -2.57 23.17
C ASP A 2 10.89 -3.48 21.93
N MET A 3 11.21 -4.77 22.12
CA MET A 3 11.41 -5.71 21.00
C MET A 3 10.13 -5.95 20.18
N ASP A 4 8.96 -5.91 20.80
CA ASP A 4 7.69 -6.20 20.14
C ASP A 4 7.29 -5.07 19.18
N ALA A 5 7.44 -3.82 19.63
CA ALA A 5 7.22 -2.63 18.80
C ALA A 5 8.23 -2.55 17.65
N ALA A 6 9.51 -2.83 17.89
CA ALA A 6 10.53 -2.86 16.85
C ALA A 6 10.27 -3.96 15.80
N ASN A 7 9.86 -5.15 16.24
CA ASN A 7 9.49 -6.26 15.35
C ASN A 7 8.25 -5.90 14.51
N ARG A 8 7.24 -5.26 15.12
CA ARG A 8 6.04 -4.80 14.41
C ARG A 8 6.37 -3.71 13.38
N LEU A 9 7.22 -2.75 13.73
CA LEU A 9 7.68 -1.71 12.79
C LEU A 9 8.43 -2.30 11.58
N SER A 10 9.26 -3.33 11.82
CA SER A 10 9.94 -4.04 10.73
C SER A 10 8.96 -4.81 9.83
N ALA A 11 7.97 -5.48 10.41
CA ALA A 11 6.91 -6.14 9.65
C ALA A 11 6.11 -5.15 8.79
N ILE A 12 5.69 -4.01 9.37
CA ILE A 12 4.98 -2.95 8.64
C ILE A 12 5.83 -2.42 7.47
N ALA A 13 7.14 -2.24 7.66
CA ALA A 13 8.05 -1.81 6.60
C ALA A 13 8.12 -2.82 5.45
N ALA A 14 8.20 -4.12 5.77
CA ALA A 14 8.19 -5.18 4.77
C ALA A 14 6.85 -5.23 4.00
N GLU A 15 5.72 -5.15 4.72
CA GLU A 15 4.37 -5.13 4.13
C GLU A 15 4.17 -3.91 3.21
N MET A 16 4.64 -2.73 3.62
CA MET A 16 4.60 -1.53 2.77
C MET A 16 5.44 -1.68 1.51
N GLY A 17 6.62 -2.29 1.60
CA GLY A 17 7.47 -2.57 0.43
C GLY A 17 6.81 -3.53 -0.56
N GLN A 18 6.16 -4.58 -0.06
CA GLN A 18 5.41 -5.52 -0.89
C GLN A 18 4.21 -4.84 -1.57
N LEU A 19 3.42 -4.07 -0.82
CA LEU A 19 2.28 -3.33 -1.37
C LEU A 19 2.70 -2.33 -2.44
N GLN A 20 3.80 -1.62 -2.23
CA GLN A 20 4.33 -0.68 -3.21
C GLN A 20 4.73 -1.37 -4.51
N ASN A 21 5.42 -2.51 -4.43
CA ASN A 21 5.78 -3.30 -5.61
C ASN A 21 4.53 -3.78 -6.36
N GLU A 22 3.51 -4.26 -5.63
CA GLU A 22 2.28 -4.73 -6.24
C GLU A 22 1.49 -3.60 -6.93
N ILE A 23 1.41 -2.42 -6.31
CA ILE A 23 0.79 -1.23 -6.92
C ILE A 23 1.54 -0.83 -8.20
N GLN A 24 2.87 -0.81 -8.18
CA GLN A 24 3.69 -0.47 -9.36
C GLN A 24 3.49 -1.46 -10.51
N GLU A 25 3.48 -2.77 -10.23
CA GLU A 25 3.23 -3.80 -11.23
C GLU A 25 1.82 -3.64 -11.84
N ARG A 26 0.79 -3.48 -10.99
CA ARG A 26 -0.59 -3.28 -11.46
C ARG A 26 -0.74 -2.03 -12.32
N ARG A 27 -0.08 -0.93 -11.95
CA ARG A 27 -0.04 0.31 -12.76
C ARG A 27 0.66 0.08 -14.10
N ARG A 28 1.76 -0.68 -14.12
CA ARG A 28 2.49 -1.02 -15.34
C ARG A 28 1.64 -1.86 -16.29
N VAL A 29 0.99 -2.90 -15.78
CA VAL A 29 0.07 -3.76 -16.54
C VAL A 29 -1.10 -2.95 -17.09
N LEU A 30 -1.70 -2.08 -16.27
CA LEU A 30 -2.80 -1.22 -16.71
C LEU A 30 -2.34 -0.26 -17.82
N ASN A 31 -1.18 0.37 -17.68
CA ASN A 31 -0.62 1.25 -18.72
C ASN A 31 -0.33 0.50 -20.03
N LEU A 32 0.22 -0.71 -19.96
CA LEU A 32 0.43 -1.54 -21.14
C LEU A 32 -0.89 -1.89 -21.83
N PHE A 33 -1.91 -2.26 -21.04
CA PHE A 33 -3.25 -2.55 -21.54
C PHE A 33 -3.91 -1.32 -22.19
N LEU A 34 -3.76 -0.14 -21.60
CA LEU A 34 -4.26 1.12 -22.15
C LEU A 34 -3.56 1.50 -23.47
N ARG A 35 -2.28 1.13 -23.63
CA ARG A 35 -1.50 1.40 -24.85
C ARG A 35 -1.77 0.38 -25.96
N SER A 36 -2.12 -0.85 -25.60
CA SER A 36 -2.41 -1.94 -26.54
C SER A 36 -3.89 -1.94 -26.95
N VAL A 37 -4.29 -0.99 -27.80
CA VAL A 37 -5.69 -0.86 -28.24
C VAL A 37 -5.79 -1.19 -29.71
N ARG A 38 -6.38 -2.35 -30.03
CA ARG A 38 -6.94 -2.54 -31.37
C ARG A 38 -8.17 -3.45 -31.49
N THR A 39 -8.53 -4.27 -30.50
CA THR A 39 -9.60 -5.29 -30.72
C THR A 39 -10.46 -5.66 -29.50
N LEU A 40 -10.46 -4.88 -28.41
CA LEU A 40 -11.33 -5.18 -27.27
C LEU A 40 -12.63 -4.39 -27.31
N ASP A 41 -13.75 -5.06 -27.02
CA ASP A 41 -15.05 -4.44 -26.79
C ASP A 41 -14.93 -3.27 -25.78
N PRO A 42 -15.47 -2.09 -26.08
CA PRO A 42 -15.30 -0.89 -25.26
C PRO A 42 -15.88 -1.06 -23.85
N ALA A 43 -17.03 -1.72 -23.70
CA ALA A 43 -17.64 -1.91 -22.39
C ALA A 43 -16.81 -2.87 -21.51
N ARG A 44 -16.30 -3.96 -22.08
CA ARG A 44 -15.36 -4.86 -21.39
C ARG A 44 -14.05 -4.17 -21.05
N LYS A 45 -13.57 -3.27 -21.90
CA LYS A 45 -12.37 -2.46 -21.65
C LYS A 45 -12.57 -1.54 -20.45
N GLU A 46 -13.67 -0.79 -20.42
CA GLU A 46 -14.00 0.11 -19.32
C GLU A 46 -14.18 -0.63 -17.99
N ALA A 47 -14.90 -1.76 -18.00
CA ALA A 47 -15.07 -2.58 -16.80
C ALA A 47 -13.73 -3.05 -16.22
N ARG A 48 -12.79 -3.49 -17.09
CA ARG A 48 -11.46 -3.92 -16.67
C ARG A 48 -10.60 -2.77 -16.15
N ILE A 49 -10.68 -1.60 -16.76
CA ILE A 49 -9.97 -0.40 -16.29
C ILE A 49 -10.49 0.01 -14.91
N ARG A 50 -11.82 0.03 -14.72
CA ARG A 50 -12.45 0.37 -13.45
C ARG A 50 -12.03 -0.60 -12.34
N ALA A 51 -12.14 -1.91 -12.60
CA ALA A 51 -11.74 -2.93 -11.64
C ALA A 51 -10.24 -2.88 -11.29
N ALA A 52 -9.37 -2.48 -12.24
CA ALA A 52 -7.96 -2.29 -11.97
C ALA A 52 -7.68 -1.05 -11.12
N ARG A 53 -8.43 0.04 -11.33
CA ARG A 53 -8.34 1.27 -10.53
C ARG A 53 -8.81 1.05 -9.10
N GLU A 54 -9.99 0.47 -8.91
CA GLU A 54 -10.52 0.16 -7.57
C GLU A 54 -9.53 -0.70 -6.76
N ARG A 55 -8.88 -1.67 -7.40
CA ARG A 55 -7.85 -2.49 -6.74
C ARG A 55 -6.58 -1.72 -6.39
N ILE A 56 -6.19 -0.72 -7.18
CA ILE A 56 -5.06 0.14 -6.86
C ILE A 56 -5.43 1.04 -5.67
N GLU A 57 -6.64 1.60 -5.67
CA GLU A 57 -7.16 2.47 -4.60
C GLU A 57 -7.26 1.71 -3.26
N ASP A 58 -7.74 0.46 -3.26
CA ASP A 58 -7.78 -0.40 -2.08
C ASP A 58 -6.38 -0.64 -1.48
N LEU A 59 -5.40 -0.98 -2.34
CA LEU A 59 -4.01 -1.19 -1.91
C LEU A 59 -3.38 0.10 -1.37
N GLU A 60 -3.67 1.25 -1.99
CA GLU A 60 -3.23 2.57 -1.49
C GLU A 60 -3.85 2.90 -0.12
N GLY A 61 -5.14 2.60 0.07
CA GLY A 61 -5.82 2.73 1.36
C GLY A 61 -5.19 1.87 2.45
N ARG A 62 -4.87 0.61 2.13
CA ARG A 62 -4.16 -0.28 3.06
C ARG A 62 -2.76 0.23 3.39
N GLN A 63 -2.03 0.75 2.40
CA GLN A 63 -0.72 1.36 2.63
C GLN A 63 -0.82 2.58 3.55
N GLN A 64 -1.88 3.39 3.42
CA GLN A 64 -2.10 4.55 4.29
C GLN A 64 -2.42 4.14 5.73
N ALA A 65 -3.24 3.10 5.92
CA ALA A 65 -3.53 2.53 7.23
C ALA A 65 -2.25 2.02 7.93
N LEU A 66 -1.40 1.29 7.20
CA LEU A 66 -0.12 0.82 7.73
C LEU A 66 0.83 1.97 8.10
N ARG A 67 0.85 3.07 7.33
CA ARG A 67 1.62 4.27 7.70
C ARG A 67 1.09 4.96 8.94
N ALA A 68 -0.23 4.96 9.14
CA ALA A 68 -0.83 5.53 10.35
C ALA A 68 -0.47 4.67 11.58
N GLU A 69 -0.52 3.34 11.45
CA GLU A 69 -0.08 2.42 12.50
C GLU A 69 1.41 2.60 12.83
N GLN A 70 2.26 2.72 11.81
CA GLN A 70 3.69 3.00 12.00
C GLN A 70 3.93 4.29 12.78
N GLN A 71 3.23 5.38 12.44
CA GLN A 71 3.36 6.65 13.14
C GLN A 71 2.89 6.58 14.60
N ALA A 72 1.78 5.88 14.86
CA ALA A 72 1.28 5.67 16.21
C ALA A 72 2.31 4.93 17.07
N LEU A 73 2.92 3.87 16.54
CA LEU A 73 3.96 3.11 17.22
C LEU A 73 5.23 3.94 17.49
N ILE A 74 5.63 4.80 16.55
CA ILE A 74 6.78 5.70 16.74
C ILE A 74 6.48 6.74 17.83
N VAL A 75 5.29 7.35 17.81
CA VAL A 75 4.88 8.35 18.81
C VAL A 75 4.81 7.71 20.20
N GLU A 76 4.22 6.52 20.31
CA GLU A 76 4.15 5.78 21.58
C GLU A 76 5.54 5.47 22.14
N ALA A 77 6.47 5.00 21.28
CA ALA A 77 7.86 4.75 21.67
C ALA A 77 8.56 6.03 22.17
N VAL A 78 8.40 7.16 21.48
CA VAL A 78 8.99 8.45 21.88
C VAL A 78 8.40 8.97 23.19
N SER A 79 7.08 8.85 23.38
CA SER A 79 6.41 9.24 24.63
C SER A 79 6.86 8.39 25.82
N HIS A 80 7.13 7.10 25.61
CA HIS A 80 7.66 6.22 26.65
C HIS A 80 9.09 6.58 27.07
N VAL A 81 9.91 7.06 26.13
CA VAL A 81 11.29 7.52 26.40
C VAL A 81 11.34 8.85 27.18
N HIS A 82 10.35 9.73 27.01
CA HIS A 82 10.32 11.04 27.70
C HIS A 82 9.61 11.05 29.06
N GLY A 83 8.79 10.04 29.37
CA GLY A 83 8.01 9.97 30.63
C GLY A 83 8.73 9.32 31.81
N GLY A 84 9.93 8.79 31.61
CA GLY A 84 10.74 8.15 32.66
C GLY A 84 11.97 8.99 33.02
N ASN A 85 11.78 10.06 33.79
CA ASN A 85 12.85 10.75 34.53
C ASN A 85 12.32 11.25 35.88
#